data_AF-A0A1H1KXF6-F1
#
_entry.id   AF-A0A1H1KXF6-F1
#
_cell.length_a   1.000
_cell.length_b   1.000
_cell.length_c   1.000
_cell.angle_alpha   90.00
_cell.angle_beta   90.00
_cell.angle_gamma   90.00
#
_symmetry.space_group_name_H-M   'P 1'
#
loop_
_entity.id
_entity.type
_entity.pdbx_description
1 polymer ?
#
loop_
_entity_poly.entity_id
_entity_poly.type
_entity_poly.pdbx_seq_one_letter_code
_entity_poly.pdbx_strand_id
1 'polypeptide(L)'
;MLQHDYLLEVIGRFVETVSASLRGALCDGDFARVGEVERAVGELLDLDARTAMALSPQSLVTMMTLSGVGESVAAYAAYALDKVALAYERQGDDAEASLRRAQATAIAGAFHADGTIPEEFAELEAGLS
;
A
#
# COMPACT_ATOMS: atom_id res chain seq x y z
N MET A 1 -1.05 21.03 -17.08
CA MET A 1 -2.31 20.28 -17.29
C MET A 1 -2.08 18.80 -17.56
N LEU A 2 -1.07 18.36 -18.32
CA LEU A 2 -0.87 16.91 -18.59
C LEU A 2 -0.36 16.04 -17.41
N GLN A 3 0.50 16.58 -16.53
CA GLN A 3 1.07 15.79 -15.42
C GLN A 3 0.07 15.49 -14.30
N HIS A 4 -0.89 16.38 -14.06
CA HIS A 4 -1.89 16.21 -13.02
C HIS A 4 -2.90 15.11 -13.41
N ASP A 5 -3.34 15.13 -14.66
CA ASP A 5 -4.28 14.13 -15.20
C ASP A 5 -3.67 12.72 -15.18
N TYR A 6 -2.37 12.60 -15.48
CA TYR A 6 -1.66 11.33 -15.41
C TYR A 6 -1.56 10.78 -13.98
N LEU A 7 -1.23 11.63 -13.00
CA LEU A 7 -1.12 11.20 -11.61
C LEU A 7 -2.47 10.71 -11.06
N LEU A 8 -3.56 11.42 -11.39
CA LEU A 8 -4.91 11.01 -11.01
C LEU A 8 -5.31 9.67 -11.65
N GLU A 9 -4.93 9.43 -12.90
CA GLU A 9 -5.16 8.14 -13.57
C GLU A 9 -4.40 7.00 -12.88
N VAL A 10 -3.13 7.23 -12.53
CA VAL A 10 -2.30 6.24 -11.83
C VAL A 10 -2.88 5.92 -10.45
N ILE A 11 -3.26 6.94 -9.68
CA ILE A 11 -3.90 6.75 -8.37
C ILE A 11 -5.24 6.04 -8.52
N GLY A 12 -6.07 6.42 -9.50
CA GLY A 12 -7.35 5.76 -9.74
C GLY A 12 -7.21 4.26 -10.01
N ARG A 13 -6.29 3.88 -10.89
CA ARG A 13 -6.01 2.46 -11.19
C ARG A 13 -5.43 1.70 -10.00
N PHE A 14 -4.57 2.36 -9.23
CA PHE A 14 -4.04 1.81 -7.99
C PHE A 14 -5.17 1.52 -6.99
N VAL A 15 -6.02 2.51 -6.72
CA VAL A 15 -7.16 2.38 -5.80
C VAL A 15 -8.10 1.26 -6.23
N GLU A 16 -8.46 1.19 -7.51
CA GLU A 16 -9.33 0.14 -8.04
C GLU A 16 -8.74 -1.26 -7.80
N THR A 17 -7.47 -1.45 -8.18
CA THR A 17 -6.76 -2.72 -8.06
C THR A 17 -6.63 -3.15 -6.60
N VAL A 18 -6.18 -2.24 -5.74
CA VAL A 18 -5.99 -2.50 -4.31
C VAL A 18 -7.33 -2.78 -3.64
N SER A 19 -8.39 -2.04 -3.96
CA SER A 19 -9.71 -2.24 -3.37
C SER A 19 -10.31 -3.59 -3.74
N ALA A 20 -10.22 -4.00 -5.01
CA ALA A 20 -10.72 -5.31 -5.45
C ALA A 20 -9.94 -6.47 -4.80
N SER A 21 -8.61 -6.34 -4.74
CA SER A 21 -7.72 -7.35 -4.17
C SER A 21 -7.91 -7.50 -2.66
N LEU A 22 -7.96 -6.38 -1.93
CA LEU A 22 -8.16 -6.39 -0.48
C LEU A 22 -9.55 -6.89 -0.07
N ARG A 23 -10.61 -6.57 -0.83
CA ARG A 23 -11.94 -7.19 -0.58
C ARG A 23 -11.87 -8.70 -0.73
N GLY A 24 -11.26 -9.20 -1.80
CA GLY A 24 -11.09 -10.64 -1.98
C GLY A 24 -10.28 -11.30 -0.86
N ALA A 25 -9.17 -10.70 -0.46
CA ALA A 25 -8.31 -11.25 0.59
C ALA A 25 -8.94 -11.18 1.98
N LEU A 26 -9.52 -10.04 2.36
CA LEU A 26 -9.98 -9.78 3.72
C LEU A 26 -11.45 -10.12 3.96
N CYS A 27 -12.32 -10.00 2.95
CA CYS A 27 -13.74 -10.37 3.10
C CYS A 27 -14.00 -11.82 2.67
N ASP A 28 -13.42 -12.23 1.53
CA ASP A 28 -13.70 -13.54 0.93
C ASP A 28 -12.68 -14.62 1.35
N GLY A 29 -11.58 -14.23 1.99
CA GLY A 29 -10.50 -15.13 2.41
C GLY A 29 -9.58 -15.60 1.27
N ASP A 30 -9.65 -14.98 0.10
CA ASP A 30 -8.79 -15.27 -1.06
C ASP A 30 -7.43 -14.59 -0.92
N PHE A 31 -6.61 -15.09 0.01
CA PHE A 31 -5.29 -14.51 0.32
C PHE A 31 -4.29 -14.58 -0.85
N ALA A 32 -4.57 -15.34 -1.91
CA ALA A 32 -3.73 -15.34 -3.11
C ALA A 32 -3.68 -13.95 -3.78
N ARG A 33 -4.69 -13.11 -3.54
CA ARG A 33 -4.77 -11.73 -4.06
C ARG A 33 -3.87 -10.73 -3.36
N VAL A 34 -3.27 -11.09 -2.21
CA VAL A 34 -2.35 -10.20 -1.49
C VAL A 34 -1.17 -9.75 -2.37
N GLY A 35 -0.63 -10.67 -3.18
CA GLY A 35 0.45 -10.35 -4.11
C GLY A 35 0.06 -9.37 -5.22
N GLU A 36 -1.24 -9.17 -5.48
CA GLU A 36 -1.71 -8.13 -6.41
C GLU A 36 -1.63 -6.74 -5.80
N VAL A 37 -1.90 -6.61 -4.50
CA VAL A 37 -1.73 -5.37 -3.74
C VAL A 37 -0.25 -4.99 -3.67
N GLU A 38 0.63 -5.94 -3.33
CA GLU A 38 2.08 -5.70 -3.28
C GLU A 38 2.63 -5.27 -4.64
N ARG A 39 2.10 -5.83 -5.74
CA ARG A 39 2.46 -5.43 -7.09
C ARG A 39 2.02 -4.01 -7.41
N ALA A 40 0.78 -3.67 -7.09
CA ALA A 40 0.27 -2.32 -7.27
C ALA A 40 1.10 -1.30 -6.47
N VAL A 41 1.54 -1.64 -5.25
CA VAL A 41 2.44 -0.79 -4.45
C VAL A 41 3.80 -0.63 -5.13
N GLY A 42 4.39 -1.72 -5.64
CA GLY A 42 5.63 -1.63 -6.42
C GLY A 42 5.49 -0.67 -7.61
N GLU A 43 4.47 -0.85 -8.43
CA GLU A 43 4.18 0.00 -9.60
C GLU A 43 3.98 1.47 -9.20
N LEU A 44 3.25 1.74 -8.11
CA LEU A 44 3.02 3.09 -7.60
C LEU A 44 4.34 3.78 -7.20
N LEU A 45 5.30 3.01 -6.68
CA LEU A 45 6.61 3.51 -6.24
C LEU A 45 7.68 3.47 -7.35
N ASP A 46 7.31 3.11 -8.58
CA ASP A 46 8.22 2.87 -9.70
C ASP A 46 9.32 1.84 -9.36
N LEU A 47 8.93 0.77 -8.65
CA LEU A 47 9.79 -0.32 -8.23
C LEU A 47 9.19 -1.68 -8.63
N ASP A 48 10.06 -2.67 -8.88
CA ASP A 48 9.63 -4.06 -8.88
C ASP A 48 9.07 -4.43 -7.49
N ALA A 49 7.94 -5.12 -7.47
CA ALA A 49 7.22 -5.49 -6.25
C ALA A 49 8.10 -6.29 -5.28
N ARG A 50 8.81 -7.30 -5.80
CA ARG A 50 9.69 -8.14 -4.99
C ARG A 50 10.81 -7.33 -4.35
N THR A 51 11.36 -6.37 -5.10
CA THR A 51 12.41 -5.47 -4.63
C THR A 51 11.86 -4.54 -3.54
N ALA A 52 10.75 -3.85 -3.79
CA ALA A 52 10.11 -2.96 -2.81
C ALA A 52 9.78 -3.69 -1.51
N MET A 53 9.20 -4.89 -1.62
CA MET A 53 8.82 -5.71 -0.49
C MET A 53 10.02 -6.27 0.30
N ALA A 54 11.17 -6.49 -0.34
CA ALA A 54 12.38 -6.97 0.34
C ALA A 54 13.12 -5.87 1.13
N LEU A 55 12.79 -4.59 0.92
CA LEU A 55 13.47 -3.49 1.60
C LEU A 55 13.09 -3.43 3.08
N SER A 56 14.06 -3.06 3.92
CA SER A 56 13.74 -2.67 5.30
C SER A 56 12.85 -1.42 5.31
N PRO A 57 12.09 -1.18 6.39
CA PRO A 57 11.23 0.01 6.48
C PRO A 57 11.96 1.32 6.18
N GLN A 58 13.15 1.51 6.77
CA GLN A 58 13.94 2.73 6.56
C GLN A 58 14.50 2.83 5.14
N SER A 59 14.90 1.70 4.53
CA SER A 59 15.38 1.70 3.14
C SER A 59 14.26 2.03 2.17
N LEU A 60 13.03 1.53 2.41
CA LEU A 60 11.87 1.85 1.59
C LEU A 60 11.53 3.34 1.65
N VAL A 61 11.48 3.92 2.85
CA VAL A 61 11.33 5.38 3.04
C VAL A 61 12.42 6.16 2.30
N THR A 62 13.68 5.74 2.42
CA THR A 62 14.80 6.40 1.76
C THR A 62 14.64 6.37 0.24
N MET A 63 14.24 5.24 -0.34
CA MET A 63 13.98 5.12 -1.78
C MET A 63 12.83 6.03 -2.22
N MET A 64 11.72 6.06 -1.48
CA MET A 64 10.58 6.95 -1.79
C MET A 64 10.99 8.42 -1.79
N THR A 65 11.78 8.84 -0.79
CA THR A 65 12.31 10.21 -0.70
C THR A 65 13.24 10.54 -1.87
N LEU A 66 14.13 9.62 -2.26
CA LEU A 66 15.06 9.81 -3.38
C LEU A 66 14.34 9.87 -4.74
N SER A 67 13.27 9.08 -4.91
CA SER A 67 12.43 9.08 -6.11
C SER A 67 11.49 10.29 -6.20
N GLY A 68 11.47 11.16 -5.17
CA GLY A 68 10.61 12.34 -5.15
C GLY A 68 9.13 12.02 -4.97
N VAL A 69 8.81 10.90 -4.33
CA VAL A 69 7.42 10.53 -4.00
C VAL A 69 6.82 11.60 -3.10
N GLY A 70 5.63 12.08 -3.45
CA GLY A 70 4.89 13.07 -2.67
C GLY A 70 4.13 12.45 -1.50
N GLU A 71 3.78 13.28 -0.51
CA GLU A 71 3.02 12.90 0.69
C GLU A 71 1.70 12.17 0.37
N SER A 72 0.95 12.63 -0.64
CA SER A 72 -0.31 11.98 -1.04
C SER A 72 -0.09 10.53 -1.48
N VAL A 73 0.89 10.29 -2.36
CA VAL A 73 1.24 8.95 -2.86
C VAL A 73 1.73 8.04 -1.72
N ALA A 74 2.52 8.59 -0.80
CA ALA A 74 2.98 7.86 0.38
C ALA A 74 1.83 7.37 1.27
N ALA A 75 0.75 8.15 1.42
CA ALA A 75 -0.43 7.74 2.17
C ALA A 75 -1.12 6.50 1.56
N TYR A 76 -1.26 6.44 0.23
CA TYR A 76 -1.82 5.27 -0.46
C TYR A 76 -0.98 4.01 -0.26
N ALA A 77 0.36 4.13 -0.39
CA ALA A 77 1.27 3.02 -0.18
C ALA A 77 1.26 2.53 1.29
N ALA A 78 1.28 3.45 2.25
CA ALA A 78 1.22 3.11 3.67
C ALA A 78 -0.08 2.39 4.03
N TYR A 79 -1.23 2.91 3.58
CA TYR A 79 -2.53 2.27 3.80
C TYR A 79 -2.59 0.86 3.20
N ALA A 80 -2.18 0.70 1.94
CA ALA A 80 -2.21 -0.60 1.27
C ALA A 80 -1.32 -1.62 2.00
N LEU A 81 -0.11 -1.24 2.41
CA LEU A 81 0.80 -2.12 3.15
C LEU A 81 0.27 -2.51 4.54
N ASP A 82 -0.41 -1.60 5.25
CA ASP A 82 -1.03 -1.95 6.53
C ASP A 82 -2.16 -2.98 6.36
N LYS A 83 -2.96 -2.87 5.30
CA LYS A 83 -4.01 -3.86 4.99
C LYS A 83 -3.46 -5.18 4.49
N VAL A 84 -2.34 -5.17 3.77
CA VAL A 84 -1.57 -6.39 3.47
C VAL A 84 -1.05 -7.03 4.75
N ALA A 85 -0.54 -6.25 5.70
CA ALA A 85 -0.12 -6.78 7.00
C ALA A 85 -1.27 -7.51 7.71
N LEU A 86 -2.45 -6.90 7.74
CA LEU A 86 -3.66 -7.53 8.30
C LEU A 86 -4.03 -8.83 7.58
N ALA A 87 -3.88 -8.88 6.25
CA ALA A 87 -4.15 -10.09 5.49
C ALA A 87 -3.17 -11.23 5.85
N TYR A 88 -1.88 -10.93 5.98
CA TYR A 88 -0.88 -11.90 6.42
C TYR A 88 -1.12 -12.39 7.85
N GLU A 89 -1.53 -11.51 8.78
CA GLU A 89 -1.91 -11.93 10.13
C GLU A 89 -3.08 -12.91 10.13
N ARG A 90 -4.10 -12.65 9.32
CA ARG A 90 -5.24 -13.58 9.18
C ARG A 90 -4.85 -14.92 8.57
N GLN A 91 -3.77 -14.96 7.79
CA GLN A 91 -3.19 -16.17 7.23
C GLN A 91 -2.26 -16.90 8.22
N GLY A 92 -1.84 -16.24 9.30
CA GLY A 92 -0.87 -16.75 10.27
C GLY A 92 0.60 -16.58 9.84
N ASP A 93 0.88 -15.70 8.88
CA ASP A 93 2.24 -15.33 8.48
C ASP A 93 2.71 -14.08 9.25
N ASP A 94 3.05 -14.29 10.52
CA ASP A 94 3.42 -13.21 11.45
C ASP A 94 4.68 -12.45 11.01
N ALA A 95 5.57 -13.10 10.25
CA ALA A 95 6.81 -12.50 9.80
C ALA A 95 6.57 -11.46 8.70
N GLU A 96 5.82 -11.81 7.66
CA GLU A 96 5.45 -10.88 6.60
C GLU A 96 4.50 -9.80 7.13
N ALA A 97 3.54 -10.17 7.98
CA ALA A 97 2.67 -9.21 8.66
C ALA A 97 3.47 -8.13 9.41
N SER A 98 4.44 -8.54 10.23
CA SER A 98 5.26 -7.63 11.01
C SER A 98 6.10 -6.72 10.11
N LEU A 99 6.69 -7.26 9.04
CA LEU A 99 7.47 -6.48 8.09
C LEU A 99 6.61 -5.44 7.37
N ARG A 100 5.45 -5.85 6.85
CA ARG A 100 4.53 -4.94 6.14
C ARG A 100 4.02 -3.82 7.03
N ARG A 101 3.67 -4.12 8.28
CA ARG A 101 3.24 -3.10 9.23
C ARG A 101 4.36 -2.13 9.58
N ALA A 102 5.59 -2.63 9.75
CA ALA A 102 6.75 -1.78 10.01
C ALA A 102 7.04 -0.86 8.81
N GLN A 103 6.94 -1.37 7.58
CA GLN A 103 7.07 -0.58 6.35
C GLN A 103 5.98 0.49 6.26
N ALA A 104 4.71 0.12 6.45
CA ALA A 104 3.58 1.05 6.45
C ALA A 104 3.76 2.18 7.48
N THR A 105 4.13 1.81 8.72
CA THR A 105 4.36 2.76 9.82
C THR A 105 5.52 3.71 9.52
N ALA A 106 6.62 3.20 8.96
CA ALA A 106 7.77 4.03 8.61
C ALA A 106 7.44 5.04 7.51
N ILE A 107 6.67 4.62 6.49
CA ILE A 107 6.20 5.52 5.43
C ILE A 107 5.28 6.59 6.00
N ALA A 108 4.26 6.19 6.76
CA ALA A 108 3.29 7.11 7.34
C ALA A 108 3.99 8.18 8.19
N GLY A 109 4.93 7.78 9.05
CA GLY A 109 5.66 8.72 9.91
C GLY A 109 6.63 9.63 9.15
N ALA A 110 7.28 9.12 8.10
CA ALA A 110 8.25 9.91 7.32
C ALA A 110 7.58 10.94 6.40
N PHE A 111 6.37 10.65 5.93
CA PHE A 111 5.61 11.51 5.02
C PHE A 111 4.43 12.21 5.69
N HIS A 112 4.32 12.16 7.03
CA HIS A 112 3.23 12.78 7.81
C HIS A 112 1.81 12.29 7.45
N ALA A 113 1.70 11.07 6.94
CA ALA A 113 0.44 10.41 6.58
C ALA A 113 -0.14 9.53 7.70
N ASP A 114 0.32 9.71 8.94
CA ASP A 114 -0.07 8.89 10.09
C ASP A 114 -1.59 8.86 10.32
N GLY A 115 -2.16 7.65 10.32
CA GLY A 115 -3.58 7.41 10.63
C GLY A 115 -4.57 7.98 9.61
N THR A 116 -4.10 8.48 8.47
CA THR A 116 -4.98 9.05 7.43
C THR A 116 -5.31 7.96 6.41
N ILE A 117 -6.58 7.59 6.34
CA ILE A 117 -7.11 6.75 5.26
C ILE A 117 -7.35 7.67 4.06
N PRO A 118 -6.73 7.41 2.89
CA PRO A 118 -7.05 8.16 1.68
C PRO A 118 -8.56 8.09 1.38
N GLU A 119 -9.16 9.20 0.98
CA GLU A 119 -10.63 9.31 0.80
C GLU A 119 -11.17 8.27 -0.17
N GLU A 120 -10.39 7.93 -1.21
CA GLU A 120 -10.77 6.93 -2.21
C GLU A 120 -10.83 5.50 -1.66
N PHE A 121 -10.23 5.25 -0.50
CA PHE A 121 -10.35 3.98 0.22
C PHE A 121 -11.41 3.99 1.33
N ALA A 122 -12.12 5.10 1.57
CA ALA A 122 -13.11 5.18 2.65
C ALA A 122 -14.23 4.14 2.51
N GLU A 123 -14.73 3.89 1.29
CA GLU A 123 -15.74 2.86 1.02
C GLU A 123 -15.21 1.44 1.24
N LEU A 124 -13.92 1.22 0.92
CA LEU A 124 -13.27 -0.05 1.19
C LEU A 124 -13.21 -0.28 2.71
N GLU A 125 -12.69 0.69 3.45
CA GLU A 125 -12.48 0.59 4.90
C GLU A 125 -13.80 0.32 5.65
N ALA A 126 -14.88 1.00 5.26
CA ALA A 126 -16.21 0.77 5.81
C ALA A 126 -16.71 -0.66 5.61
N GLY A 127 -16.27 -1.34 4.54
CA GLY A 127 -16.63 -2.74 4.27
C GLY A 127 -15.67 -3.78 4.89
N LEU A 128 -14.51 -3.35 5.39
CA LEU A 128 -13.54 -4.22 6.08
C LEU A 128 -13.77 -4.31 7.60
N SER A 129 -14.54 -3.36 8.15
CA SER A 129 -14.92 -3.25 9.56
C SER A 129 -16.04 -4.22 9.94
#